data_AF-A0A5C7HAN9-F1
#
_entry.id   AF-A0A5C7HAN9-F1
#
_cell.length_a   1.000
_cell.length_b   1.000
_cell.length_c   1.000
_cell.angle_alpha   90.00
_cell.angle_beta   90.00
_cell.angle_gamma   90.00
#
_symmetry.space_group_name_H-M   'P 1'
#
loop_
_entity.id
_entity.type
_entity.pdbx_description
1 polymer ?
#
loop_
_entity_poly.entity_id
_entity_poly.type
_entity_poly.pdbx_seq_one_letter_code
_entity_poly.pdbx_strand_id
1 'polypeptide(L)'
;MTAGTTTNSAGDQDPMQSWWESVSKARSRILSLSSIVSSTSSFCLSSLADSDRPALSLLSSPEAYSLLSTSLSCPSSGSGSDPLCHWLYDTYLSSDSHLRLIVLSFLPLVSSIYLSRVHSNDTSLIPSLSGFEAVILAIYTAEAKSRAGKALLVHIPDLSQPSLYHTPRHKAPIRDSKSAGIGILSPPLEPQIAVKSTKRASIIGTAFECYYKHISHMPTWSKLEFCKSTAVWAGQDCYCQSKLDFEGIVDIDDFVDKVGNLGIIEQNGKTDMEVKGVRIPLPWELLQPVLRILGHCLLGPLNSQDVKDMASVAVKCLYARASHDLIPQAIIGTRSLIQLDKRERAAAKATAAAAANASSNANTPSKAKKPEILLVSK
;
A
#
# COMPACT_ATOMS: atom_id res chain seq x y z
N MET A 1 -44.22 4.40 -43.49
CA MET A 1 -44.38 5.48 -42.50
C MET A 1 -45.18 4.87 -41.36
N THR A 2 -44.71 4.70 -40.13
CA THR A 2 -43.70 5.41 -39.34
C THR A 2 -43.02 4.44 -38.37
N ALA A 3 -41.70 4.42 -38.38
CA ALA A 3 -40.88 3.76 -37.36
C ALA A 3 -41.01 4.53 -36.03
N GLY A 4 -41.37 3.81 -34.96
CA GLY A 4 -41.33 4.32 -33.61
C GLY A 4 -39.89 4.29 -33.11
N THR A 5 -39.19 5.41 -33.24
CA THR A 5 -37.88 5.64 -32.61
C THR A 5 -38.10 5.84 -31.11
N THR A 6 -37.86 4.80 -30.32
CA THR A 6 -37.61 4.94 -28.89
C THR A 6 -36.25 5.60 -28.70
N THR A 7 -36.26 6.93 -28.59
CA THR A 7 -35.11 7.71 -28.14
C THR A 7 -34.81 7.32 -26.69
N ASN A 8 -33.75 6.54 -26.48
CA ASN A 8 -33.10 6.41 -25.18
C ASN A 8 -32.62 7.79 -24.74
N SER A 9 -33.39 8.43 -23.87
CA SER A 9 -32.93 9.58 -23.09
C SER A 9 -31.86 9.08 -22.11
N ALA A 10 -30.59 9.25 -22.49
CA ALA A 10 -29.48 9.17 -21.55
C ALA A 10 -29.74 10.21 -20.45
N GLY A 11 -30.05 9.72 -19.25
CA GLY A 11 -30.43 10.56 -18.11
C GLY A 11 -29.29 11.47 -17.71
N ASP A 12 -29.52 12.77 -17.86
CA ASP A 12 -28.81 13.84 -17.19
C ASP A 12 -29.09 13.72 -15.68
N GLN A 13 -28.28 12.94 -14.96
CA GLN A 13 -28.43 12.79 -13.51
C GLN A 13 -28.00 14.10 -12.85
N ASP A 14 -28.94 14.76 -12.16
CA ASP A 14 -28.63 15.96 -11.37
C ASP A 14 -27.49 15.63 -10.38
N PRO A 15 -26.34 16.35 -10.47
CA PRO A 15 -25.20 16.12 -9.59
C PRO A 15 -25.57 16.28 -8.11
N MET A 16 -26.56 17.11 -7.78
CA MET A 16 -27.02 17.27 -6.41
C MET A 16 -27.80 16.04 -5.93
N GLN A 17 -28.61 15.43 -6.80
CA GLN A 17 -29.36 14.22 -6.47
C GLN A 17 -28.44 13.00 -6.29
N SER A 18 -27.46 12.81 -7.18
CA SER A 18 -26.46 11.74 -7.03
C SER A 18 -25.61 11.89 -5.77
N TRP A 19 -25.30 13.12 -5.37
CA TRP A 19 -24.62 13.41 -4.11
C TRP A 19 -25.47 13.03 -2.89
N TRP A 20 -26.74 13.45 -2.83
CA TRP A 20 -27.65 13.09 -1.74
C TRP A 20 -27.87 11.58 -1.63
N GLU A 21 -27.98 10.87 -2.76
CA GLU A 21 -28.10 9.41 -2.80
C GLU A 21 -26.84 8.72 -2.22
N SER A 22 -25.64 9.20 -2.56
CA SER A 22 -24.38 8.72 -1.99
C SER A 22 -24.32 8.94 -0.47
N VAL A 23 -24.65 10.16 -0.01
CA VAL A 23 -24.67 10.49 1.43
C VAL A 23 -25.68 9.61 2.17
N SER A 24 -26.92 9.50 1.69
CA SER A 24 -27.97 8.67 2.30
C SER A 24 -27.56 7.20 2.39
N LYS A 25 -26.94 6.66 1.32
CA LYS A 25 -26.43 5.29 1.29
C LYS A 25 -25.29 5.06 2.28
N ALA A 26 -24.39 6.03 2.39
CA ALA A 26 -23.31 5.94 3.36
C ALA A 26 -23.82 6.04 4.81
N ARG A 27 -24.83 6.88 5.08
CA ARG A 27 -25.50 6.93 6.40
C ARG A 27 -26.13 5.60 6.78
N SER A 28 -26.93 5.02 5.90
CA SER A 28 -27.58 3.73 6.17
C SER A 28 -26.57 2.61 6.42
N ARG A 29 -25.45 2.59 5.68
CA ARG A 29 -24.36 1.63 5.91
C ARG A 29 -23.69 1.83 7.26
N ILE A 30 -23.39 3.06 7.68
CA ILE A 30 -22.80 3.33 9.00
C ILE A 30 -23.76 2.96 10.13
N LEU A 31 -25.06 3.26 10.00
CA LEU A 31 -26.05 2.86 10.99
C LEU A 31 -26.16 1.32 11.09
N SER A 32 -26.15 0.61 9.96
CA SER A 32 -26.08 -0.86 9.99
C SER A 32 -24.81 -1.38 10.66
N LEU A 33 -23.66 -0.73 10.44
CA LEU A 33 -22.41 -1.08 11.10
C LEU A 33 -22.49 -0.89 12.62
N SER A 34 -23.11 0.20 13.07
CA SER A 34 -23.27 0.49 14.49
C SER A 34 -24.14 -0.54 15.22
N SER A 35 -25.06 -1.22 14.52
CA SER A 35 -25.85 -2.32 15.09
C SER A 35 -25.07 -3.63 15.24
N ILE A 36 -24.00 -3.80 14.46
CA ILE A 36 -23.17 -5.02 14.45
C ILE A 36 -22.07 -4.93 15.50
N VAL A 37 -21.53 -3.73 15.70
CA VAL A 37 -20.34 -3.51 16.51
C VAL A 37 -20.70 -2.77 17.79
N SER A 38 -20.47 -3.42 18.94
CA SER A 38 -20.74 -2.84 20.25
C SER A 38 -19.93 -1.55 20.43
N SER A 39 -20.63 -0.42 20.59
CA SER A 39 -19.99 0.88 20.84
C SER A 39 -19.31 0.90 22.21
N THR A 40 -18.17 1.59 22.31
CA THR A 40 -17.53 1.86 23.60
C THR A 40 -18.18 3.07 24.27
N SER A 41 -18.04 3.22 25.58
CA SER A 41 -18.68 4.31 26.35
C SER A 41 -18.25 5.72 25.91
N SER A 42 -17.13 5.86 25.20
CA SER A 42 -16.57 7.13 24.73
C SER A 42 -16.81 7.44 23.26
N PHE A 43 -17.24 6.48 22.44
CA PHE A 43 -17.34 6.64 20.99
C PHE A 43 -18.53 5.91 20.40
N CYS A 44 -19.37 6.64 19.66
CA CYS A 44 -20.55 6.09 19.00
C CYS A 44 -20.43 6.23 17.48
N LEU A 45 -20.43 5.09 16.77
CA LEU A 45 -20.34 5.04 15.31
C LEU A 45 -21.49 5.78 14.62
N SER A 46 -22.68 5.87 15.25
CA SER A 46 -23.81 6.58 14.67
C SER A 46 -23.56 8.08 14.50
N SER A 47 -22.73 8.69 15.35
CA SER A 47 -22.38 10.11 15.24
C SER A 47 -21.65 10.45 13.93
N LEU A 48 -20.94 9.48 13.34
CA LEU A 48 -20.29 9.65 12.03
C LEU A 48 -21.30 9.72 10.89
N ALA A 49 -22.47 9.10 11.04
CA ALA A 49 -23.54 9.13 10.05
C ALA A 49 -24.10 10.55 9.89
N ASP A 50 -24.13 11.35 10.96
CA ASP A 50 -24.71 12.69 10.94
C ASP A 50 -23.84 13.73 10.22
N SER A 51 -22.58 13.39 9.90
CA SER A 51 -21.68 14.27 9.15
C SER A 51 -22.15 14.51 7.71
N ASP A 52 -21.63 15.59 7.10
CA ASP A 52 -21.90 15.94 5.69
C ASP A 52 -21.27 14.94 4.70
N ARG A 53 -20.19 14.27 5.12
CA ARG A 53 -19.47 13.25 4.34
C ARG A 53 -19.22 12.00 5.19
N PRO A 54 -20.27 11.20 5.44
CA PRO A 54 -20.22 10.05 6.36
C PRO A 54 -19.12 9.05 6.01
N ALA A 55 -18.96 8.71 4.72
CA ALA A 55 -17.96 7.74 4.29
C ALA A 55 -16.51 8.21 4.54
N LEU A 56 -16.22 9.50 4.31
CA LEU A 56 -14.89 10.05 4.57
C LEU A 56 -14.63 10.21 6.06
N SER A 57 -15.65 10.61 6.83
CA SER A 57 -15.58 10.72 8.29
C SER A 57 -15.19 9.37 8.92
N LEU A 58 -15.84 8.29 8.47
CA LEU A 58 -15.51 6.92 8.89
C LEU A 58 -14.08 6.52 8.50
N LEU A 59 -13.61 6.86 7.29
CA LEU A 59 -12.25 6.55 6.85
C LEU A 59 -11.17 7.29 7.66
N SER A 60 -11.48 8.52 8.08
CA SER A 60 -10.56 9.37 8.84
C SER A 60 -10.53 9.09 10.35
N SER A 61 -11.53 8.42 10.92
CA SER A 61 -11.62 8.18 12.37
C SER A 61 -10.71 7.03 12.83
N PRO A 62 -9.71 7.29 13.70
CA PRO A 62 -8.88 6.25 14.29
C PRO A 62 -9.65 5.34 15.26
N GLU A 63 -10.66 5.87 15.96
CA GLU A 63 -11.49 5.13 16.91
C GLU A 63 -12.39 4.12 16.21
N ALA A 64 -12.95 4.49 15.07
CA ALA A 64 -13.70 3.55 14.24
C ALA A 64 -12.79 2.43 13.73
N TYR A 65 -11.57 2.76 13.31
CA TYR A 65 -10.59 1.75 12.91
C TYR A 65 -10.25 0.79 14.04
N SER A 66 -9.92 1.28 15.25
CA SER A 66 -9.52 0.42 16.37
C SER A 66 -10.62 -0.54 16.81
N LEU A 67 -11.87 -0.08 16.79
CA LEU A 67 -13.03 -0.89 17.12
C LEU A 67 -13.24 -2.02 16.10
N LEU A 68 -13.19 -1.68 14.80
CA LEU A 68 -13.35 -2.65 13.72
C LEU A 68 -12.19 -3.62 13.61
N SER A 69 -10.95 -3.15 13.79
CA SER A 69 -9.77 -4.00 13.74
C SER A 69 -9.74 -5.01 14.88
N THR A 70 -10.18 -4.61 16.08
CA THR A 70 -10.33 -5.52 17.22
C THR A 70 -11.36 -6.61 16.93
N SER A 71 -12.51 -6.23 16.34
CA SER A 71 -13.56 -7.18 15.95
C SER A 71 -13.08 -8.18 14.90
N LEU A 72 -12.40 -7.70 13.84
CA LEU A 72 -11.83 -8.55 12.78
C LEU A 72 -10.72 -9.48 13.28
N SER A 73 -9.93 -9.01 14.25
CA SER A 73 -8.80 -9.77 14.81
C SER A 73 -9.25 -10.89 15.75
N CYS A 74 -10.50 -10.88 16.22
CA CYS A 74 -11.06 -11.93 17.08
C CYS A 74 -10.93 -13.32 16.42
N PRO A 75 -10.49 -14.37 17.14
CA PRO A 75 -10.28 -15.70 16.57
C PRO A 75 -11.51 -16.29 15.88
N SER A 76 -12.71 -15.91 16.31
CA SER A 76 -14.00 -16.36 15.73
C SER A 76 -14.45 -15.59 14.49
N SER A 77 -13.78 -14.48 14.13
CA SER A 77 -14.11 -13.68 12.95
C SER A 77 -13.72 -14.40 11.65
N GLY A 78 -14.32 -13.99 10.53
CA GLY A 78 -13.98 -14.49 9.19
C GLY A 78 -14.88 -15.63 8.70
N SER A 79 -15.82 -16.08 9.54
CA SER A 79 -16.86 -17.04 9.16
C SER A 79 -17.82 -16.47 8.13
N GLY A 80 -18.41 -17.37 7.33
CA GLY A 80 -19.46 -17.00 6.39
C GLY A 80 -20.75 -16.50 7.05
N SER A 81 -20.84 -16.57 8.38
CA SER A 81 -21.92 -15.99 9.19
C SER A 81 -21.49 -14.73 9.95
N ASP A 82 -20.26 -14.27 9.77
CA ASP A 82 -19.75 -13.08 10.45
C ASP A 82 -20.44 -11.83 9.89
N PRO A 83 -21.24 -11.12 10.70
CA PRO A 83 -21.99 -9.95 10.24
C PRO A 83 -21.08 -8.83 9.75
N LEU A 84 -19.85 -8.72 10.27
CA LEU A 84 -18.90 -7.71 9.82
C LEU A 84 -18.32 -8.05 8.44
N CYS A 85 -18.07 -9.33 8.16
CA CYS A 85 -17.67 -9.78 6.82
C CYS A 85 -18.80 -9.56 5.80
N HIS A 86 -20.06 -9.83 6.17
CA HIS A 86 -21.22 -9.52 5.34
C HIS A 86 -21.33 -8.01 5.08
N TRP A 87 -21.15 -7.19 6.10
CA TRP A 87 -21.19 -5.74 5.96
C TRP A 87 -20.10 -5.25 5.00
N LEU A 88 -18.86 -5.74 5.12
CA LEU A 88 -17.77 -5.40 4.21
C LEU A 88 -18.08 -5.81 2.76
N TYR A 89 -18.61 -7.03 2.57
CA TYR A 89 -19.00 -7.53 1.26
C TYR A 89 -20.08 -6.65 0.61
N ASP A 90 -21.18 -6.41 1.31
CA ASP A 90 -22.31 -5.60 0.84
C ASP A 90 -21.94 -4.13 0.61
N THR A 91 -21.01 -3.61 1.42
CA THR A 91 -20.51 -2.24 1.29
C THR A 91 -19.67 -2.10 0.04
N TYR A 92 -18.84 -3.08 -0.30
CA TYR A 92 -18.04 -3.07 -1.51
C TYR A 92 -18.88 -3.20 -2.79
N LEU A 93 -19.95 -3.99 -2.75
CA LEU A 93 -20.89 -4.11 -3.87
C LEU A 93 -21.70 -2.83 -4.13
N SER A 94 -21.66 -1.85 -3.22
CA SER A 94 -22.24 -0.54 -3.47
C SER A 94 -21.65 0.12 -4.73
N SER A 95 -22.46 0.92 -5.42
CA SER A 95 -22.03 1.79 -6.54
C SER A 95 -21.15 2.97 -6.10
N ASP A 96 -21.15 3.32 -4.82
CA ASP A 96 -20.42 4.47 -4.28
C ASP A 96 -18.92 4.19 -4.15
N SER A 97 -18.09 5.05 -4.75
CA SER A 97 -16.63 4.96 -4.71
C SER A 97 -16.06 5.12 -3.30
N HIS A 98 -16.64 5.99 -2.46
CA HIS A 98 -16.15 6.22 -1.10
C HIS A 98 -16.42 5.03 -0.19
N LEU A 99 -17.56 4.36 -0.36
CA LEU A 99 -17.87 3.13 0.37
C LEU A 99 -16.94 1.97 -0.04
N ARG A 100 -16.63 1.84 -1.33
CA ARG A 100 -15.62 0.88 -1.80
C ARG A 100 -14.24 1.18 -1.22
N LEU A 101 -13.87 2.47 -1.13
CA LEU A 101 -12.59 2.90 -0.56
C LEU A 101 -12.45 2.46 0.91
N ILE A 102 -13.53 2.54 1.71
CA ILE A 102 -13.53 2.05 3.09
C ILE A 102 -13.18 0.56 3.13
N VAL A 103 -13.85 -0.27 2.32
CA VAL A 103 -13.55 -1.71 2.31
C VAL A 103 -12.12 -1.99 1.85
N LEU A 104 -11.64 -1.28 0.82
CA LEU A 104 -10.26 -1.38 0.37
C LEU A 104 -9.26 -0.97 1.47
N SER A 105 -9.57 0.01 2.31
CA SER A 105 -8.69 0.43 3.40
C SER A 105 -8.48 -0.65 4.48
N PHE A 106 -9.44 -1.56 4.66
CA PHE A 106 -9.33 -2.73 5.54
C PHE A 106 -8.70 -3.96 4.86
N LEU A 107 -8.44 -3.91 3.55
CA LEU A 107 -7.86 -5.04 2.81
C LEU A 107 -6.53 -5.53 3.38
N PRO A 108 -5.57 -4.67 3.80
CA PRO A 108 -4.33 -5.14 4.41
C PRO A 108 -4.57 -6.00 5.66
N LEU A 109 -5.46 -5.54 6.55
CA LEU A 109 -5.81 -6.24 7.78
C LEU A 109 -6.49 -7.58 7.49
N VAL A 110 -7.54 -7.56 6.66
CA VAL A 110 -8.31 -8.76 6.27
C VAL A 110 -7.39 -9.79 5.61
N SER A 111 -6.53 -9.36 4.69
CA SER A 111 -5.58 -10.24 4.01
C SER A 111 -4.54 -10.81 4.96
N SER A 112 -4.06 -10.02 5.92
CA SER A 112 -3.08 -10.46 6.92
C SER A 112 -3.64 -11.55 7.82
N ILE A 113 -4.84 -11.32 8.38
CA ILE A 113 -5.54 -12.27 9.24
C ILE A 113 -5.87 -13.53 8.45
N TYR A 114 -6.43 -13.39 7.24
CA TYR A 114 -6.74 -14.52 6.36
C TYR A 114 -5.50 -15.36 6.06
N LEU A 115 -4.42 -14.75 5.57
CA LEU A 115 -3.20 -15.47 5.21
C LEU A 115 -2.54 -16.13 6.43
N SER A 116 -2.55 -15.48 7.59
CA SER A 116 -2.03 -16.06 8.83
C SER A 116 -2.82 -17.30 9.26
N ARG A 117 -4.15 -17.21 9.30
CA ARG A 117 -5.02 -18.32 9.72
C ARG A 117 -5.00 -19.49 8.75
N VAL A 118 -5.00 -19.21 7.44
CA VAL A 118 -4.93 -20.24 6.40
C VAL A 118 -3.64 -21.09 6.48
N HIS A 119 -2.53 -20.50 6.92
CA HIS A 119 -1.23 -21.18 7.01
C HIS A 119 -0.87 -21.55 8.46
N SER A 120 -1.78 -21.37 9.41
CA SER A 120 -1.61 -21.82 10.78
C SER A 120 -1.93 -23.31 10.87
N ASN A 121 -1.06 -24.08 11.53
CA ASN A 121 -1.18 -25.55 11.64
C ASN A 121 -2.31 -26.00 12.59
N ASP A 122 -2.96 -25.08 13.31
CA ASP A 122 -3.96 -25.38 14.34
C ASP A 122 -5.37 -25.55 13.73
N THR A 123 -5.53 -26.59 12.92
CA THR A 123 -6.70 -26.79 12.03
C THR A 123 -8.00 -27.12 12.79
N SER A 124 -7.94 -27.51 14.07
CA SER A 124 -9.10 -27.99 14.84
C SER A 124 -9.94 -26.88 15.48
N LEU A 125 -9.46 -25.64 15.53
CA LEU A 125 -10.12 -24.51 16.21
C LEU A 125 -10.42 -23.31 15.29
N ILE A 126 -10.03 -23.37 14.01
CA ILE A 126 -10.18 -22.24 13.09
C ILE A 126 -11.60 -22.25 12.52
N PRO A 127 -12.40 -21.17 12.71
CA PRO A 127 -13.69 -21.04 12.05
C PRO A 127 -13.51 -21.04 10.53
N SER A 128 -14.55 -21.39 9.77
CA SER A 128 -14.55 -21.24 8.31
C SER A 128 -14.03 -19.85 7.94
N LEU A 129 -13.15 -19.70 6.95
CA LEU A 129 -12.64 -18.39 6.52
C LEU A 129 -13.42 -17.80 5.33
N SER A 130 -14.61 -18.35 5.07
CA SER A 130 -15.44 -18.05 3.91
C SER A 130 -15.93 -16.60 3.87
N GLY A 131 -16.07 -15.93 5.03
CA GLY A 131 -16.41 -14.51 5.10
C GLY A 131 -15.30 -13.63 4.54
N PHE A 132 -14.05 -13.85 4.96
CA PHE A 132 -12.89 -13.13 4.41
C PHE A 132 -12.67 -13.44 2.93
N GLU A 133 -12.83 -14.71 2.54
CA GLU A 133 -12.73 -15.12 1.15
C GLU A 133 -13.79 -14.45 0.28
N ALA A 134 -15.03 -14.32 0.76
CA ALA A 134 -16.09 -13.63 0.04
C ALA A 134 -15.77 -12.14 -0.21
N VAL A 135 -15.22 -11.43 0.79
CA VAL A 135 -14.83 -10.02 0.64
C VAL A 135 -13.71 -9.85 -0.38
N ILE A 136 -12.63 -10.65 -0.27
CA ILE A 136 -11.50 -10.58 -1.20
C ILE A 136 -11.94 -10.99 -2.62
N LEU A 137 -12.80 -12.01 -2.73
CA LEU A 137 -13.33 -12.47 -4.01
C LEU A 137 -14.28 -11.44 -4.64
N ALA A 138 -15.05 -10.68 -3.84
CA ALA A 138 -15.86 -9.58 -4.36
C ALA A 138 -14.99 -8.51 -5.04
N ILE A 139 -13.84 -8.17 -4.42
CA ILE A 139 -12.87 -7.23 -5.00
C ILE A 139 -12.31 -7.78 -6.31
N TYR A 140 -11.85 -9.03 -6.29
CA TYR A 140 -11.33 -9.71 -7.49
C TYR A 140 -12.34 -9.77 -8.63
N THR A 141 -13.58 -10.16 -8.34
CA THR A 141 -14.63 -10.31 -9.36
C THR A 141 -15.05 -8.97 -9.95
N ALA A 142 -15.08 -7.90 -9.16
CA ALA A 142 -15.31 -6.54 -9.67
C ALA A 142 -14.19 -6.11 -10.64
N GLU A 143 -12.93 -6.36 -10.28
CA GLU A 143 -11.79 -6.05 -11.13
C GLU A 143 -11.77 -6.92 -12.40
N ALA A 144 -12.04 -8.22 -12.30
CA ALA A 144 -12.11 -9.12 -13.45
C ALA A 144 -13.23 -8.71 -14.42
N LYS A 145 -14.39 -8.30 -13.91
CA LYS A 145 -15.49 -7.74 -14.72
C LYS A 145 -15.06 -6.44 -15.41
N SER A 146 -14.38 -5.55 -14.69
CA SER A 146 -13.86 -4.28 -15.24
C SER A 146 -12.87 -4.52 -16.40
N ARG A 147 -12.01 -5.54 -16.28
CA ARG A 147 -11.05 -5.90 -17.35
C ARG A 147 -11.71 -6.58 -18.55
N ALA A 148 -12.92 -7.13 -18.41
CA ALA A 148 -13.66 -7.81 -19.48
C ALA A 148 -12.83 -8.84 -20.26
N GLY A 149 -11.98 -9.61 -19.54
CA GLY A 149 -11.08 -10.61 -20.14
C GLY A 149 -9.87 -10.05 -20.88
N LYS A 150 -9.57 -8.75 -20.76
CA LYS A 150 -8.40 -8.11 -21.38
C LYS A 150 -7.22 -8.03 -20.41
N ALA A 151 -6.01 -8.14 -20.96
CA ALA A 151 -4.79 -7.84 -20.22
C ALA A 151 -4.65 -6.35 -19.95
N LEU A 152 -3.99 -5.99 -18.85
CA LEU A 152 -3.54 -4.62 -18.62
C LEU A 152 -2.24 -4.40 -19.41
N LEU A 153 -2.30 -3.50 -20.38
CA LEU A 153 -1.19 -3.18 -21.26
C LEU A 153 -0.56 -1.84 -20.86
N VAL A 154 0.77 -1.74 -20.99
CA VAL A 154 1.52 -0.50 -20.81
C VAL A 154 2.34 -0.22 -22.06
N HIS A 155 2.32 1.02 -22.52
CA HIS A 155 3.18 1.44 -23.61
C HIS A 155 4.55 1.81 -23.05
N ILE A 156 5.59 1.08 -23.44
CA ILE A 156 6.96 1.35 -23.01
C ILE A 156 7.46 2.57 -23.79
N PRO A 157 7.82 3.67 -23.12
CA PRO A 157 8.36 4.85 -23.80
C PRO A 157 9.68 4.52 -24.52
N ASP A 158 9.82 5.00 -25.75
CA ASP A 158 11.04 4.87 -26.54
C ASP A 158 11.64 6.27 -26.79
N LEU A 159 12.90 6.47 -26.40
CA LEU A 159 13.63 7.73 -26.60
C LEU A 159 13.95 8.02 -28.07
N SER A 160 13.84 7.01 -28.94
CA SER A 160 13.98 7.19 -30.40
C SER A 160 12.79 7.92 -31.03
N GLN A 161 11.67 8.02 -30.30
CA GLN A 161 10.45 8.68 -30.73
C GLN A 161 10.28 10.04 -30.05
N PRO A 162 9.68 11.04 -30.72
CA PRO A 162 9.30 12.28 -30.07
C PRO A 162 8.24 12.00 -29.00
N SER A 163 8.37 12.68 -27.87
CA SER A 163 7.47 12.59 -26.72
C SER A 163 7.20 13.98 -26.16
N LEU A 164 6.28 14.09 -25.20
CA LEU A 164 5.95 15.35 -24.53
C LEU A 164 7.18 16.05 -23.93
N TYR A 165 8.19 15.28 -23.48
CA TYR A 165 9.36 15.80 -22.77
C TYR A 165 10.65 15.82 -23.59
N HIS A 166 10.70 15.12 -24.74
CA HIS A 166 11.93 14.92 -25.50
C HIS A 166 11.65 14.80 -26.99
N THR A 167 12.48 15.47 -27.80
CA THR A 167 12.50 15.30 -29.25
C THR A 167 13.86 14.74 -29.68
N PRO A 168 13.92 13.57 -30.35
CA PRO A 168 15.18 12.96 -30.74
C PRO A 168 15.92 13.81 -31.78
N ARG A 169 17.23 13.98 -31.59
CA ARG A 169 18.10 14.75 -32.49
C ARG A 169 18.27 14.11 -33.88
N HIS A 170 18.23 12.79 -33.93
CA HIS A 170 18.27 12.03 -35.18
C HIS A 170 16.90 11.41 -35.43
N LYS A 171 16.33 11.67 -36.62
CA LYS A 171 15.09 11.00 -37.04
C LYS A 171 15.38 9.51 -37.11
N ALA A 172 14.71 8.71 -36.29
CA ALA A 172 14.74 7.26 -36.45
C ALA A 172 14.31 6.93 -37.90
N PRO A 173 14.93 5.92 -38.55
CA PRO A 173 14.40 5.43 -39.81
C PRO A 173 12.94 5.09 -39.60
N ILE A 174 12.08 5.37 -40.59
CA ILE A 174 10.64 5.08 -40.56
C ILE A 174 10.48 3.57 -40.42
N ARG A 175 10.55 3.07 -39.19
CA ARG A 175 10.03 1.76 -38.81
C ARG A 175 8.56 1.99 -38.55
N ASP A 176 7.72 1.09 -39.06
CA ASP A 176 6.30 1.09 -38.78
C ASP A 176 6.08 1.34 -37.29
N SER A 177 5.43 2.45 -36.96
CA SER A 177 5.09 2.90 -35.59
C SER A 177 4.22 1.90 -34.82
N LYS A 178 3.92 0.75 -35.42
CA LYS A 178 3.14 -0.36 -34.87
C LYS A 178 3.93 -1.23 -33.90
N SER A 179 5.26 -1.12 -33.82
CA SER A 179 6.08 -1.90 -32.88
C SER A 179 6.56 -1.10 -31.67
N ALA A 180 5.89 -0.02 -31.31
CA ALA A 180 6.15 0.61 -30.02
C ALA A 180 5.92 -0.47 -28.93
N GLY A 181 6.89 -0.68 -28.05
CA GLY A 181 6.92 -1.84 -27.16
C GLY A 181 5.72 -1.86 -26.22
N ILE A 182 4.67 -2.61 -26.58
CA ILE A 182 3.53 -2.84 -25.69
C ILE A 182 3.97 -3.91 -24.70
N GLY A 183 4.14 -3.52 -23.44
CA GLY A 183 4.35 -4.42 -22.32
C GLY A 183 3.02 -4.90 -21.75
N ILE A 184 2.99 -6.12 -21.22
CA ILE A 184 1.87 -6.64 -20.43
C ILE A 184 2.18 -6.37 -18.97
N LEU A 185 1.38 -5.52 -18.32
CA LEU A 185 1.52 -5.19 -16.90
C LEU A 185 0.90 -6.27 -16.01
N SER A 186 -0.27 -6.77 -16.40
CA SER A 186 -1.01 -7.82 -15.69
C SER A 186 -1.76 -8.66 -16.72
N PRO A 187 -1.71 -10.01 -16.62
CA PRO A 187 -2.39 -10.89 -17.57
C PRO A 187 -3.93 -10.76 -17.47
N PRO A 188 -4.67 -11.29 -18.46
CA PRO A 188 -6.13 -11.37 -18.38
C PRO A 188 -6.57 -12.15 -17.13
N LEU A 189 -7.61 -11.65 -16.46
CA LEU A 189 -8.16 -12.30 -15.27
C LEU A 189 -9.29 -13.26 -15.64
N GLU A 190 -9.23 -14.48 -15.11
CA GLU A 190 -10.27 -15.49 -15.25
C GLU A 190 -11.30 -15.37 -14.12
N PRO A 191 -12.62 -15.37 -14.38
CA PRO A 191 -13.61 -15.37 -13.32
C PRO A 191 -13.42 -16.55 -12.34
N GLN A 192 -13.39 -16.25 -11.04
CA GLN A 192 -13.26 -17.24 -9.97
C GLN A 192 -14.54 -17.28 -9.13
N ILE A 193 -15.01 -18.48 -8.78
CA ILE A 193 -16.21 -18.70 -7.95
C ILE A 193 -15.84 -18.89 -6.47
N ALA A 194 -14.62 -19.34 -6.19
CA ALA A 194 -14.11 -19.58 -4.84
C ALA A 194 -12.60 -19.35 -4.76
N VAL A 195 -12.09 -19.08 -3.55
CA VAL A 195 -10.65 -18.88 -3.30
C VAL A 195 -9.97 -20.24 -3.13
N LYS A 196 -9.44 -20.79 -4.23
CA LYS A 196 -8.66 -22.03 -4.21
C LYS A 196 -7.19 -21.75 -3.85
N SER A 197 -6.51 -22.69 -3.21
CA SER A 197 -5.09 -22.56 -2.80
C SER A 197 -4.16 -22.14 -3.95
N THR A 198 -4.36 -22.69 -5.15
CA THR A 198 -3.55 -22.42 -6.35
C THR A 198 -3.73 -21.01 -6.92
N LYS A 199 -4.93 -20.44 -6.79
CA LYS A 199 -5.26 -19.10 -7.31
C LYS A 199 -5.28 -18.03 -6.22
N ARG A 200 -5.19 -18.41 -4.94
CA ARG A 200 -5.25 -17.53 -3.77
C ARG A 200 -4.32 -16.33 -3.89
N ALA A 201 -3.05 -16.57 -4.24
CA ALA A 201 -2.08 -15.49 -4.33
C ALA A 201 -2.37 -14.52 -5.48
N SER A 202 -2.86 -15.01 -6.63
CA SER A 202 -3.30 -14.16 -7.75
C SER A 202 -4.54 -13.34 -7.39
N ILE A 203 -5.49 -13.94 -6.66
CA ILE A 203 -6.70 -13.26 -6.17
C ILE A 203 -6.34 -12.12 -5.21
N ILE A 204 -5.55 -12.43 -4.18
CA ILE A 204 -5.11 -11.43 -3.19
C ILE A 204 -4.20 -10.38 -3.83
N GLY A 205 -3.28 -10.80 -4.71
CA GLY A 205 -2.42 -9.89 -5.46
C GLY A 205 -3.22 -8.88 -6.29
N THR A 206 -4.26 -9.35 -6.99
CA THR A 206 -5.18 -8.47 -7.74
C THR A 206 -5.96 -7.54 -6.81
N ALA A 207 -6.38 -8.01 -5.62
CA ALA A 207 -7.01 -7.14 -4.64
C ALA A 207 -6.05 -6.03 -4.17
N PHE A 208 -4.77 -6.36 -3.95
CA PHE A 208 -3.74 -5.36 -3.64
C PHE A 208 -3.42 -4.44 -4.82
N GLU A 209 -3.53 -4.88 -6.08
CA GLU A 209 -3.50 -3.96 -7.22
C GLU A 209 -4.64 -2.95 -7.14
N CYS A 210 -5.85 -3.36 -6.75
CA CYS A 210 -6.99 -2.46 -6.55
C CYS A 210 -6.74 -1.47 -5.41
N TYR A 211 -6.15 -1.93 -4.30
CA TYR A 211 -5.68 -1.06 -3.22
C TYR A 211 -4.66 -0.04 -3.74
N TYR A 212 -3.68 -0.48 -4.51
CA TYR A 212 -2.63 0.36 -5.07
C TYR A 212 -3.18 1.45 -6.01
N LYS A 213 -4.22 1.15 -6.81
CA LYS A 213 -4.90 2.16 -7.65
C LYS A 213 -5.45 3.34 -6.85
N HIS A 214 -5.85 3.10 -5.60
CA HIS A 214 -6.44 4.09 -4.70
C HIS A 214 -5.50 4.51 -3.56
N ILE A 215 -4.20 4.18 -3.63
CA ILE A 215 -3.25 4.35 -2.53
C ILE A 215 -3.07 5.80 -2.05
N SER A 216 -3.28 6.77 -2.94
CA SER A 216 -3.25 8.20 -2.60
C SER A 216 -4.39 8.61 -1.67
N HIS A 217 -5.54 7.93 -1.74
CA HIS A 217 -6.71 8.17 -0.90
C HIS A 217 -6.72 7.30 0.36
N MET A 218 -5.76 6.39 0.52
CA MET A 218 -5.71 5.51 1.69
C MET A 218 -5.20 6.26 2.92
N PRO A 219 -5.86 6.09 4.08
CA PRO A 219 -5.44 6.72 5.31
C PRO A 219 -4.13 6.12 5.84
N THR A 220 -3.41 6.88 6.66
CA THR A 220 -2.10 6.50 7.23
C THR A 220 -2.16 5.17 7.99
N TRP A 221 -3.22 4.93 8.76
CA TRP A 221 -3.39 3.69 9.53
C TRP A 221 -3.41 2.44 8.63
N SER A 222 -4.03 2.52 7.45
CA SER A 222 -4.12 1.41 6.51
C SER A 222 -2.76 1.08 5.91
N LYS A 223 -1.97 2.11 5.59
CA LYS A 223 -0.60 1.96 5.08
C LYS A 223 0.34 1.38 6.14
N LEU A 224 0.20 1.82 7.41
CA LEU A 224 0.95 1.26 8.53
C LEU A 224 0.63 -0.22 8.72
N GLU A 225 -0.65 -0.58 8.72
CA GLU A 225 -1.11 -1.97 8.88
C GLU A 225 -0.57 -2.86 7.75
N PHE A 226 -0.55 -2.34 6.52
CA PHE A 226 0.05 -3.01 5.39
C PHE A 226 1.55 -3.28 5.58
N CYS A 227 2.32 -2.28 6.02
CA CYS A 227 3.76 -2.43 6.25
C CYS A 227 4.04 -3.44 7.36
N LYS A 228 3.31 -3.35 8.49
CA LYS A 228 3.39 -4.30 9.61
C LYS A 228 3.10 -5.72 9.15
N SER A 229 1.97 -5.92 8.47
CA SER A 229 1.56 -7.23 7.94
C SER A 229 2.60 -7.81 6.99
N THR A 230 3.18 -6.98 6.12
CA THR A 230 4.20 -7.43 5.17
C THR A 230 5.50 -7.87 5.85
N ALA A 231 5.92 -7.16 6.91
CA ALA A 231 7.06 -7.58 7.73
C ALA A 231 6.79 -8.95 8.38
N VAL A 232 5.59 -9.13 8.94
CA VAL A 232 5.16 -10.41 9.55
C VAL A 232 5.13 -11.54 8.53
N TRP A 233 4.62 -11.30 7.32
CA TRP A 233 4.59 -12.32 6.26
C TRP A 233 5.98 -12.76 5.83
N ALA A 234 6.98 -11.89 5.91
CA ALA A 234 8.36 -12.23 5.59
C ALA A 234 8.95 -13.30 6.53
N GLY A 235 8.37 -13.48 7.73
CA GLY A 235 8.84 -14.42 8.75
C GLY A 235 9.90 -13.81 9.67
N GLN A 236 10.40 -14.62 10.61
CA GLN A 236 11.31 -14.17 11.67
C GLN A 236 12.63 -13.58 11.15
N ASP A 237 13.21 -12.70 11.97
CA ASP A 237 14.39 -11.91 11.65
C ASP A 237 15.61 -12.77 11.37
N CYS A 238 16.00 -12.80 10.10
CA CYS A 238 17.28 -13.33 9.68
C CYS A 238 18.40 -12.32 9.98
N TYR A 239 19.56 -12.82 10.43
CA TYR A 239 20.79 -12.03 10.58
C TYR A 239 21.21 -11.26 9.30
N CYS A 240 20.76 -11.69 8.12
CA CYS A 240 20.94 -10.99 6.86
C CYS A 240 20.28 -9.60 6.80
N GLN A 241 19.34 -9.28 7.69
CA GLN A 241 18.81 -7.93 7.84
C GLN A 241 19.88 -6.94 8.34
N SER A 242 20.73 -7.35 9.29
CA SER A 242 21.76 -6.48 9.88
C SER A 242 22.90 -6.21 8.91
N LYS A 243 23.23 -7.15 8.01
CA LYS A 243 24.24 -6.96 6.94
C LYS A 243 23.93 -5.76 6.05
N LEU A 244 22.66 -5.40 5.89
CA LEU A 244 22.27 -4.25 5.09
C LEU A 244 22.59 -2.91 5.77
N ASP A 245 22.73 -2.87 7.09
CA ASP A 245 23.06 -1.65 7.81
C ASP A 245 24.57 -1.36 7.81
N PHE A 246 25.40 -2.36 7.56
CA PHE A 246 26.87 -2.25 7.53
C PHE A 246 27.48 -1.89 6.17
N GLU A 247 26.71 -1.82 5.07
CA GLU A 247 27.23 -1.38 3.75
C GLU A 247 27.49 0.14 3.65
N GLY A 248 27.60 0.85 4.77
CA GLY A 248 27.98 2.26 4.85
C GLY A 248 29.33 2.44 5.53
N ILE A 249 30.42 2.41 4.75
CA ILE A 249 31.79 2.83 5.10
C ILE A 249 32.43 2.09 6.28
N VAL A 250 33.10 0.96 6.06
CA VAL A 250 34.32 0.62 6.83
C VAL A 250 35.24 -0.26 6.00
N ASP A 251 36.54 0.08 5.98
CA ASP A 251 37.63 -0.78 5.52
C ASP A 251 37.58 -2.15 6.23
N ILE A 252 37.89 -3.19 5.46
CA ILE A 252 37.72 -4.61 5.83
C ILE A 252 38.49 -5.02 7.10
N ASP A 253 39.49 -4.24 7.51
CA ASP A 253 40.32 -4.53 8.70
C ASP A 253 39.62 -4.22 10.05
N ASP A 254 38.65 -3.29 10.12
CA ASP A 254 37.92 -3.00 11.40
C ASP A 254 36.78 -4.01 11.68
N PHE A 255 36.49 -4.90 10.71
CA PHE A 255 35.39 -5.88 10.78
C PHE A 255 35.73 -7.06 11.70
N VAL A 256 36.99 -7.48 11.76
CA VAL A 256 37.42 -8.63 12.57
C VAL A 256 37.46 -8.27 14.06
N ASP A 257 37.89 -7.05 14.39
CA ASP A 257 38.03 -6.59 15.77
C ASP A 257 36.67 -6.30 16.45
N LYS A 258 35.64 -5.88 15.70
CA LYS A 258 34.29 -5.64 16.25
C LYS A 258 33.46 -6.91 16.44
N VAL A 259 33.65 -7.92 15.60
CA VAL A 259 32.93 -9.21 15.73
C VAL A 259 33.43 -10.01 16.94
N GLY A 260 34.70 -9.82 17.35
CA GLY A 260 35.24 -10.40 18.59
C GLY A 260 34.69 -9.79 19.89
N ASN A 261 34.18 -8.56 19.85
CA ASN A 261 33.78 -7.79 21.04
C ASN A 261 32.28 -7.68 21.30
N LEU A 262 31.42 -8.14 20.38
CA LEU A 262 29.97 -8.21 20.60
C LEU A 262 29.59 -9.56 21.22
N GLY A 263 29.91 -9.68 22.51
CA GLY A 263 29.29 -10.65 23.39
C GLY A 263 27.77 -10.52 23.35
N ILE A 264 27.12 -11.68 23.42
CA ILE A 264 25.68 -11.90 23.49
C ILE A 264 25.05 -10.92 24.50
N ILE A 265 24.31 -9.92 24.01
CA ILE A 265 23.42 -9.10 24.84
C ILE A 265 21.99 -9.39 24.37
N GLU A 266 21.38 -10.38 25.00
CA GLU A 266 19.93 -10.51 25.08
C GLU A 266 19.41 -9.36 25.95
N GLN A 267 18.92 -8.28 25.33
CA GLN A 267 18.11 -7.29 26.04
C GLN A 267 16.63 -7.51 25.73
N ASN A 268 16.04 -8.23 26.67
CA ASN A 268 14.62 -8.38 26.94
C ASN A 268 13.95 -7.00 27.08
N GLY A 269 13.06 -6.68 26.13
CA GLY A 269 12.23 -5.47 26.12
C GLY A 269 10.81 -5.81 25.70
N LYS A 270 10.05 -6.38 26.64
CA LYS A 270 8.65 -6.80 26.49
C LYS A 270 7.73 -5.58 26.37
N THR A 271 7.15 -5.38 25.19
CA THR A 271 5.92 -4.60 24.97
C THR A 271 5.04 -5.33 23.96
N ASP A 272 3.93 -5.88 24.48
CA ASP A 272 2.68 -6.34 23.87
C ASP A 272 2.69 -7.21 22.59
N MET A 273 2.36 -8.50 22.79
CA MET A 273 1.93 -9.49 21.79
C MET A 273 2.66 -9.44 20.43
N GLU A 274 3.92 -9.87 20.41
CA GLU A 274 4.53 -10.37 19.19
C GLU A 274 3.79 -11.62 18.72
N VAL A 275 2.86 -11.44 17.79
CA VAL A 275 2.35 -12.55 16.98
C VAL A 275 3.56 -13.14 16.26
N LYS A 276 4.04 -14.30 16.71
CA LYS A 276 5.06 -15.09 16.00
C LYS A 276 4.63 -15.17 14.53
N GLY A 277 5.33 -14.44 13.67
CA GLY A 277 4.94 -14.33 12.26
C GLY A 277 4.98 -15.70 11.61
N VAL A 278 3.82 -16.16 11.12
CA VAL A 278 3.74 -17.38 10.31
C VAL A 278 4.33 -17.05 8.94
N ARG A 279 5.37 -17.80 8.55
CA ARG A 279 5.97 -17.65 7.22
C ARG A 279 4.95 -18.10 6.16
N ILE A 280 4.37 -17.13 5.46
CA ILE A 280 3.34 -17.36 4.42
C ILE A 280 4.01 -17.44 3.05
N PRO A 281 3.67 -18.36 2.13
CA PRO A 281 4.21 -18.35 0.77
C PRO A 281 3.85 -17.05 0.02
N LEU A 282 4.85 -16.35 -0.52
CA LEU A 282 4.70 -15.11 -1.28
C LEU A 282 5.15 -15.32 -2.73
N PRO A 283 4.32 -15.92 -3.59
CA PRO A 283 4.64 -16.05 -5.01
C PRO A 283 4.60 -14.66 -5.69
N TRP A 284 5.15 -14.59 -6.89
CA TRP A 284 5.41 -13.31 -7.58
C TRP A 284 4.14 -12.48 -7.81
N GLU A 285 3.00 -13.12 -8.07
CA GLU A 285 1.71 -12.46 -8.31
C GLU A 285 1.22 -11.67 -7.09
N LEU A 286 1.57 -12.12 -5.88
CA LEU A 286 1.29 -11.40 -4.65
C LEU A 286 2.41 -10.41 -4.31
N LEU A 287 3.66 -10.80 -4.55
CA LEU A 287 4.81 -9.99 -4.17
C LEU A 287 4.95 -8.71 -5.02
N GLN A 288 4.62 -8.77 -6.30
CA GLN A 288 4.69 -7.64 -7.22
C GLN A 288 3.87 -6.41 -6.75
N PRO A 289 2.56 -6.52 -6.46
CA PRO A 289 1.80 -5.39 -5.91
C PRO A 289 2.28 -4.99 -4.53
N VAL A 290 2.75 -5.93 -3.69
CA VAL A 290 3.30 -5.62 -2.37
C VAL A 290 4.51 -4.69 -2.46
N LEU A 291 5.45 -4.97 -3.37
CA LEU A 291 6.62 -4.11 -3.59
C LEU A 291 6.24 -2.71 -4.10
N ARG A 292 5.21 -2.59 -4.95
CA ARG A 292 4.70 -1.28 -5.42
C ARG A 292 4.09 -0.47 -4.29
N ILE A 293 3.30 -1.11 -3.42
CA ILE A 293 2.69 -0.45 -2.25
C ILE A 293 3.79 -0.02 -1.28
N LEU A 294 4.75 -0.88 -0.96
CA LEU A 294 5.89 -0.52 -0.11
C LEU A 294 6.71 0.64 -0.70
N GLY A 295 6.95 0.63 -2.02
CA GLY A 295 7.63 1.73 -2.70
C GLY A 295 6.89 3.07 -2.52
N HIS A 296 5.56 3.07 -2.59
CA HIS A 296 4.77 4.26 -2.27
C HIS A 296 4.85 4.63 -0.79
N CYS A 297 4.74 3.68 0.14
CA CYS A 297 4.85 3.95 1.58
C CYS A 297 6.19 4.60 1.95
N LEU A 298 7.27 4.13 1.32
CA LEU A 298 8.64 4.60 1.54
C LEU A 298 8.90 5.98 0.94
N LEU A 299 8.58 6.17 -0.34
CA LEU A 299 8.98 7.36 -1.13
C LEU A 299 7.85 8.39 -1.32
N GLY A 300 6.65 8.10 -0.79
CA GLY A 300 5.50 8.97 -0.93
C GLY A 300 5.71 10.32 -0.22
N PRO A 301 5.47 11.47 -0.90
CA PRO A 301 5.77 12.79 -0.34
C PRO A 301 4.86 13.17 0.82
N LEU A 302 3.65 12.61 0.87
CA LEU A 302 2.61 12.93 1.87
C LEU A 302 2.53 11.90 3.01
N ASN A 303 3.46 10.94 3.09
CA ASN A 303 3.42 9.91 4.12
C ASN A 303 4.09 10.41 5.42
N SER A 304 3.55 9.99 6.56
CA SER A 304 4.17 10.24 7.86
C SER A 304 5.49 9.49 7.99
N GLN A 305 6.36 9.99 8.86
CA GLN A 305 7.66 9.36 9.12
C GLN A 305 7.51 7.92 9.63
N ASP A 306 6.49 7.65 10.45
CA ASP A 306 6.19 6.31 10.95
C ASP A 306 5.91 5.30 9.82
N VAL A 307 5.20 5.73 8.76
CA VAL A 307 4.93 4.87 7.59
C VAL A 307 6.24 4.56 6.85
N LYS A 308 7.13 5.56 6.71
CA LYS A 308 8.41 5.37 6.04
C LYS A 308 9.33 4.43 6.83
N ASP A 309 9.38 4.58 8.16
CA ASP A 309 10.19 3.73 9.03
C ASP A 309 9.67 2.28 9.04
N MET A 310 8.36 2.08 9.19
CA MET A 310 7.77 0.75 9.10
C MET A 310 7.92 0.13 7.71
N ALA A 311 7.84 0.91 6.63
CA ALA A 311 8.09 0.44 5.28
C ALA A 311 9.54 0.01 5.10
N SER A 312 10.51 0.77 5.64
CA SER A 312 11.93 0.41 5.59
C SER A 312 12.19 -0.94 6.27
N VAL A 313 11.61 -1.16 7.46
CA VAL A 313 11.66 -2.46 8.15
C VAL A 313 11.06 -3.57 7.27
N ALA A 314 9.83 -3.37 6.76
CA ALA A 314 9.17 -4.37 5.93
C ALA A 314 9.95 -4.75 4.66
N VAL A 315 10.57 -3.77 3.98
CA VAL A 315 11.40 -4.02 2.79
C VAL A 315 12.66 -4.81 3.16
N LYS A 316 13.31 -4.51 4.30
CA LYS A 316 14.47 -5.27 4.80
C LYS A 316 14.09 -6.72 5.12
N CYS A 317 12.96 -6.94 5.80
CA CYS A 317 12.46 -8.29 6.09
C CYS A 317 12.18 -9.06 4.78
N LEU A 318 11.54 -8.43 3.79
CA LEU A 318 11.32 -9.04 2.49
C LEU A 318 12.61 -9.32 1.72
N TYR A 319 13.63 -8.46 1.80
CA TYR A 319 14.93 -8.71 1.17
C TYR A 319 15.62 -9.93 1.79
N ALA A 320 15.65 -10.01 3.12
CA ALA A 320 16.19 -11.14 3.84
C ALA A 320 15.51 -12.44 3.40
N ARG A 321 14.18 -12.43 3.35
CA ARG A 321 13.40 -13.55 2.85
C ARG A 321 13.68 -13.87 1.38
N ALA A 322 13.67 -12.89 0.51
CA ALA A 322 13.89 -13.09 -0.93
C ALA A 322 15.27 -13.70 -1.21
N SER A 323 16.26 -13.36 -0.37
CA SER A 323 17.60 -13.95 -0.40
C SER A 323 17.61 -15.41 0.04
N HIS A 324 16.79 -15.78 1.03
CA HIS A 324 16.61 -17.18 1.43
C HIS A 324 15.82 -18.01 0.41
N ASP A 325 14.75 -17.44 -0.14
CA ASP A 325 13.88 -18.09 -1.14
C ASP A 325 14.53 -18.08 -2.55
N LEU A 326 15.69 -17.42 -2.71
CA LEU A 326 16.43 -17.26 -3.97
C LEU A 326 15.56 -16.75 -5.13
N ILE A 327 14.70 -15.77 -4.88
CA ILE A 327 13.80 -15.17 -5.88
C ILE A 327 14.47 -13.93 -6.48
N PRO A 328 15.06 -13.98 -7.70
CA PRO A 328 15.91 -12.89 -8.20
C PRO A 328 15.16 -11.57 -8.40
N GLN A 329 13.93 -11.65 -8.89
CA GLN A 329 13.08 -10.47 -9.14
C GLN A 329 12.76 -9.73 -7.83
N ALA A 330 12.52 -10.48 -6.75
CA ALA A 330 12.28 -9.95 -5.42
C ALA A 330 13.54 -9.33 -4.80
N ILE A 331 14.70 -9.99 -4.94
CA ILE A 331 15.99 -9.49 -4.46
C ILE A 331 16.32 -8.14 -5.11
N ILE A 332 16.18 -8.04 -6.44
CA ILE A 332 16.45 -6.79 -7.17
C ILE A 332 15.48 -5.69 -6.75
N GLY A 333 14.17 -6.00 -6.68
CA GLY A 333 13.15 -5.03 -6.30
C GLY A 333 13.35 -4.47 -4.89
N THR A 334 13.54 -5.36 -3.91
CA THR A 334 13.75 -4.96 -2.51
C THR A 334 15.08 -4.24 -2.30
N ARG A 335 16.19 -4.72 -2.89
CA ARG A 335 17.50 -4.03 -2.79
C ARG A 335 17.45 -2.63 -3.38
N SER A 336 16.77 -2.46 -4.51
CA SER A 336 16.60 -1.13 -5.13
C SER A 336 15.86 -0.17 -4.22
N LEU A 337 14.78 -0.62 -3.57
CA LEU A 337 14.02 0.18 -2.61
C LEU A 337 14.88 0.56 -1.38
N ILE A 338 15.68 -0.35 -0.85
CA ILE A 338 16.59 -0.08 0.28
C ILE A 338 17.63 0.97 -0.08
N GLN A 339 18.21 0.90 -1.28
CA GLN A 339 19.17 1.90 -1.74
C GLN A 339 18.53 3.28 -1.92
N LEU A 340 17.28 3.33 -2.39
CA LEU A 340 16.53 4.59 -2.53
C LEU A 340 16.23 5.20 -1.14
N ASP A 341 15.77 4.41 -0.17
CA ASP A 341 15.56 4.88 1.21
C ASP A 341 16.83 5.43 1.84
N LYS A 342 17.95 4.71 1.72
CA LYS A 342 19.25 5.17 2.20
C LYS A 342 19.64 6.52 1.59
N ARG A 343 19.43 6.70 0.28
CA ARG A 343 19.73 7.96 -0.42
C ARG A 343 18.80 9.09 -0.01
N GLU A 344 17.50 8.83 0.17
CA GLU A 344 16.53 9.83 0.65
C GLU A 344 16.89 10.30 2.06
N ARG A 345 17.18 9.36 2.97
CA ARG A 345 17.61 9.69 4.34
C ARG A 345 18.95 10.43 4.38
N ALA A 346 19.90 10.05 3.53
CA ALA A 346 21.18 10.76 3.42
C ALA A 346 20.99 12.19 2.89
N ALA A 347 20.14 12.37 1.87
CA ALA A 347 19.78 13.69 1.35
C ALA A 347 19.09 14.55 2.41
N ALA A 348 18.15 13.97 3.17
CA ALA A 348 17.47 14.66 4.28
C ALA A 348 18.45 15.10 5.39
N LYS A 349 19.39 14.22 5.77
CA LYS A 349 20.45 14.55 6.73
C LYS A 349 21.38 15.66 6.21
N ALA A 350 21.75 15.62 4.94
CA ALA A 350 22.58 16.67 4.32
C ALA A 350 21.86 18.02 4.29
N THR A 351 20.56 18.05 3.96
CA THR A 351 19.77 19.29 4.01
C THR A 351 19.62 19.83 5.43
N ALA A 352 19.45 18.97 6.44
CA ALA A 352 19.38 19.38 7.84
C ALA A 352 20.72 19.95 8.34
N ALA A 353 21.85 19.34 7.98
CA ALA A 353 23.18 19.84 8.31
C ALA A 353 23.48 21.19 7.64
N ALA A 354 23.06 21.38 6.39
CA ALA A 354 23.18 22.66 5.69
C ALA A 354 22.33 23.77 6.36
N ALA A 355 21.11 23.46 6.81
CA ALA A 355 20.26 24.40 7.53
C ALA A 355 20.84 24.77 8.92
N ALA A 356 21.41 23.80 9.64
CA ALA A 356 22.08 24.04 10.92
C ALA A 356 23.30 24.96 10.76
N ASN A 357 24.13 24.73 9.72
CA ASN A 357 25.29 25.56 9.42
C ASN A 357 24.93 26.97 8.91
N ALA A 358 23.77 27.14 8.28
CA ALA A 358 23.26 28.47 7.91
C ALA A 358 22.82 29.28 9.14
N SER A 359 22.26 28.61 10.16
CA SER A 359 21.83 29.27 11.41
C SER A 359 22.99 29.69 12.31
N SER A 360 24.12 28.97 12.29
CA SER A 360 25.32 29.31 13.07
C SER A 360 26.12 30.48 12.46
N ASN A 361 25.96 30.76 11.17
CA ASN A 361 26.63 31.89 10.49
C ASN A 361 25.90 33.23 10.62
N ALA A 362 24.74 33.29 11.29
CA ALA A 362 23.99 34.55 11.50
C ALA A 362 24.64 35.52 12.51
N ASN A 363 25.69 35.10 13.24
CA ASN A 363 26.31 35.89 14.31
C ASN A 363 27.67 36.53 13.96
N THR A 364 28.04 36.66 12.67
CA THR A 364 29.22 37.46 12.28
C THR A 364 28.81 38.75 11.57
N PRO A 365 29.12 39.94 12.13
CA PRO A 365 28.85 41.20 11.47
C PRO A 365 29.88 41.36 10.34
N SER A 366 29.50 40.99 9.11
CA SER A 366 30.35 41.27 7.96
C SER A 366 30.27 42.77 7.64
N LYS A 367 31.38 43.48 7.84
CA LYS A 367 31.59 44.85 7.39
C LYS A 367 31.29 44.92 5.88
N ALA A 368 30.42 45.85 5.49
CA ALA A 368 30.14 46.17 4.10
C ALA A 368 31.45 46.53 3.37
N LYS A 369 31.85 45.69 2.40
CA LYS A 369 32.96 45.98 1.49
C LYS A 369 32.45 47.00 0.47
N LYS A 370 33.09 48.17 0.40
CA LYS A 370 32.77 49.24 -0.56
C LYS A 370 32.79 48.70 -2.01
N PRO A 371 31.90 49.17 -2.89
CA PRO A 371 31.97 48.83 -4.31
C PRO A 371 33.17 49.54 -4.96
N GLU A 372 34.05 48.77 -5.59
CA GLU A 372 35.09 49.31 -6.47
C GLU A 372 34.43 49.85 -7.75
N ILE A 373 34.56 51.16 -7.95
CA ILE A 373 34.18 51.85 -9.18
C ILE A 373 35.29 51.58 -10.20
N LEU A 374 35.01 50.72 -11.18
CA LEU A 374 35.83 50.57 -12.38
C LEU A 374 35.47 51.68 -13.37
N LEU A 375 36.28 52.75 -13.38
CA LEU A 375 36.32 53.72 -14.46
C LEU A 375 36.94 53.06 -15.69
N VAL A 376 36.12 52.79 -16.71
CA VAL A 376 36.57 52.49 -18.07
C VAL A 376 36.79 53.83 -18.77
N SER A 377 38.05 54.18 -19.04
CA SER A 377 38.39 55.27 -19.95
C SER A 377 38.52 54.75 -21.38
N LYS A 378 37.81 55.38 -22.31
CA LYS A 378 38.42 55.86 -23.55
C LYS A 378 37.76 57.15 -23.99
#